data_AF-A0A0Q9Q1P5-F1
#
_entry.id   AF-A0A0Q9Q1P5-F1
#
_cell.length_a   1.000
_cell.length_b   1.000
_cell.length_c   1.000
_cell.angle_alpha   90.00
_cell.angle_beta   90.00
_cell.angle_gamma   90.00
#
_symmetry.space_group_name_H-M   'P 1'
#
loop_
_entity.id
_entity.type
_entity.pdbx_description
1 polymer ?
#
loop_
_entity_poly.entity_id
_entity_poly.type
_entity_poly.pdbx_seq_one_letter_code
_entity_poly.pdbx_strand_id
1 'polypeptide(L)'
;MIMATPNHTSPAHHDTRIPTNPLSRPYWTLADAAPEQHDAATLVGLTTAIRALARVLTNSEAFRDLHTNSQSDTIDPGCCPLDAPTTEGLFAALYFLSEQAEGLSQLPIPTPIHSNDVPY
;
A
#
# COMPACT_ATOMS: atom_id res chain seq x y z
N MET A 1 5.10 -41.99 45.21
CA MET A 1 4.45 -40.72 44.83
C MET A 1 5.50 -39.89 44.11
N ILE A 2 5.50 -39.91 42.78
CA ILE A 2 6.49 -39.20 41.95
C ILE A 2 5.88 -37.85 41.61
N MET A 3 6.44 -36.76 42.14
CA MET A 3 6.07 -35.41 41.73
C MET A 3 6.67 -35.13 40.35
N ALA A 4 5.83 -34.95 39.34
CA ALA A 4 6.24 -34.40 38.05
C ALA A 4 6.32 -32.87 38.18
N THR A 5 7.53 -32.33 38.12
CA THR A 5 7.75 -30.89 37.93
C THR A 5 7.42 -30.52 36.49
N PRO A 6 6.55 -29.54 36.22
CA PRO A 6 6.26 -29.15 34.85
C PRO A 6 7.41 -28.30 34.29
N ASN A 7 8.05 -28.81 33.24
CA ASN A 7 8.99 -28.06 32.41
C ASN A 7 8.22 -27.03 31.58
N HIS A 8 8.10 -25.81 32.09
CA HIS A 8 7.60 -24.66 31.33
C HIS A 8 8.76 -23.88 30.70
N THR A 9 9.42 -24.50 29.73
CA THR A 9 10.26 -23.76 28.77
C THR A 9 9.67 -23.99 27.39
N SER A 10 8.48 -23.45 27.17
CA SER A 10 8.00 -23.23 25.82
C SER A 10 8.67 -21.94 25.34
N PRO A 11 9.47 -21.95 24.26
CA PRO A 11 9.99 -20.71 23.72
C PRO A 11 8.82 -19.81 23.36
N ALA A 12 8.88 -18.55 23.77
CA ALA A 12 7.93 -17.55 23.32
C ALA A 12 7.94 -17.57 21.80
N HIS A 13 6.84 -18.03 21.18
CA HIS A 13 6.61 -17.77 19.77
C HIS A 13 6.75 -16.27 19.59
N HIS A 14 7.76 -15.86 18.84
CA HIS A 14 7.92 -14.50 18.41
C HIS A 14 6.72 -14.25 17.48
N ASP A 15 5.64 -13.77 18.08
CA ASP A 15 4.40 -13.40 17.43
C ASP A 15 4.73 -12.15 16.63
N THR A 16 5.40 -12.34 15.48
CA THR A 16 5.68 -11.30 14.50
C THR A 16 4.32 -10.92 13.91
N ARG A 17 3.56 -10.13 14.66
CA ARG A 17 2.30 -9.56 14.21
C ARG A 17 2.61 -8.79 12.95
N ILE A 18 2.19 -9.35 11.82
CA ILE A 18 2.26 -8.68 10.52
C ILE A 18 1.63 -7.30 10.73
N PRO A 19 2.35 -6.21 10.47
CA PRO A 19 1.79 -4.87 10.60
C PRO A 19 0.44 -4.83 9.88
N THR A 20 -0.59 -4.24 10.47
CA THR A 20 -1.90 -4.08 9.82
C THR A 20 -2.25 -2.61 9.63
N ASN A 21 -2.89 -2.28 8.51
CA ASN A 21 -3.44 -0.96 8.27
C ASN A 21 -4.65 -0.67 9.20
N PRO A 22 -5.18 0.57 9.25
CA PRO A 22 -6.33 0.93 10.09
C PRO A 22 -7.61 0.12 9.84
N LEU A 23 -7.69 -0.62 8.74
CA LEU A 23 -8.78 -1.56 8.42
C LEU A 23 -8.46 -3.00 8.86
N SER A 24 -7.46 -3.19 9.73
CA SER A 24 -6.97 -4.48 10.20
C SER A 24 -6.51 -5.42 9.08
N ARG A 25 -6.17 -4.87 7.91
CA ARG A 25 -5.61 -5.67 6.80
C ARG A 25 -4.09 -5.67 6.92
N PRO A 26 -3.41 -6.82 6.73
CA PRO A 26 -1.96 -6.85 6.73
C PRO A 26 -1.40 -5.86 5.70
N TYR A 27 -0.37 -5.11 6.09
CA TYR A 27 0.45 -4.40 5.11
C TYR A 27 1.04 -5.45 4.19
N TRP A 28 0.87 -5.26 2.90
CA TRP A 28 1.51 -6.13 1.94
C TRP A 28 2.99 -5.79 1.95
N THR A 29 3.80 -6.65 2.58
CA THR A 29 5.25 -6.50 2.63
C THR A 29 5.86 -7.24 1.45
N LEU A 30 6.68 -6.54 0.65
CA LEU A 30 7.44 -7.14 -0.45
C LEU A 30 8.24 -8.39 -0.01
N ALA A 31 8.57 -8.48 1.28
CA ALA A 31 9.26 -9.62 1.88
C ALA A 31 8.49 -10.95 1.80
N ASP A 32 7.16 -10.91 1.60
CA ASP A 32 6.31 -12.11 1.56
C ASP A 32 6.04 -12.62 0.13
N ALA A 33 6.47 -11.87 -0.89
CA ALA A 33 6.28 -12.23 -2.28
C ALA A 33 7.37 -13.21 -2.74
N ALA A 34 7.00 -14.16 -3.61
CA ALA A 34 8.01 -14.94 -4.32
C ALA A 34 8.85 -13.99 -5.20
N PRO A 35 10.19 -14.13 -5.29
CA PRO A 35 11.05 -13.20 -6.03
C PRO A 35 10.59 -12.92 -7.47
N GLU A 36 10.04 -13.93 -8.12
CA GLU A 36 9.47 -13.88 -9.48
C GLU A 36 8.19 -13.05 -9.62
N GLN A 37 7.51 -12.74 -8.51
CA GLN A 37 6.29 -11.95 -8.45
C GLN A 37 6.51 -10.54 -7.90
N HIS A 38 7.74 -10.20 -7.46
CA HIS A 38 8.05 -8.92 -6.83
C HIS A 38 7.66 -7.72 -7.70
N ASP A 39 8.01 -7.74 -8.98
CA ASP A 39 7.76 -6.59 -9.87
C ASP A 39 6.27 -6.39 -10.14
N ALA A 40 5.55 -7.48 -10.45
CA ALA A 40 4.11 -7.45 -10.66
C ALA A 40 3.37 -6.99 -9.40
N ALA A 41 3.79 -7.48 -8.24
CA ALA A 41 3.24 -7.07 -6.97
C ALA A 41 3.53 -5.62 -6.59
N THR A 42 4.76 -5.16 -6.86
CA THR A 42 5.16 -3.77 -6.65
C THR A 42 4.31 -2.85 -7.53
N LEU A 43 4.12 -3.22 -8.80
CA LEU A 43 3.26 -2.48 -9.72
C LEU A 43 1.81 -2.38 -9.24
N VAL A 44 1.25 -3.46 -8.70
CA VAL A 44 -0.10 -3.47 -8.08
C VAL A 44 -0.15 -2.53 -6.87
N GLY A 45 0.88 -2.56 -6.01
CA GLY A 45 1.02 -1.68 -4.86
C GLY A 45 1.08 -0.20 -5.25
N LEU A 46 1.94 0.15 -6.21
CA LEU A 46 2.06 1.51 -6.74
C LEU A 46 0.76 1.99 -7.36
N THR A 47 0.12 1.18 -8.20
CA THR A 47 -1.16 1.53 -8.83
C THR A 47 -2.25 1.77 -7.78
N THR A 48 -2.27 0.98 -6.72
CA THR A 48 -3.23 1.14 -5.62
C THR A 48 -2.96 2.45 -4.86
N ALA A 49 -1.70 2.77 -4.57
CA ALA A 49 -1.30 4.01 -3.93
C ALA A 49 -1.69 5.23 -4.78
N ILE A 50 -1.39 5.21 -6.08
CA ILE A 50 -1.75 6.28 -7.03
C ILE A 50 -3.25 6.55 -7.00
N ARG A 51 -4.08 5.50 -7.10
CA ARG A 51 -5.56 5.65 -7.05
C ARG A 51 -6.04 6.22 -5.72
N ALA A 52 -5.46 5.78 -4.60
CA ALA A 52 -5.84 6.29 -3.28
C ALA A 52 -5.50 7.78 -3.14
N LEU A 53 -4.29 8.19 -3.54
CA LEU A 53 -3.86 9.58 -3.50
C LEU A 53 -4.68 10.48 -4.43
N ALA A 54 -4.95 10.04 -5.65
CA ALA A 54 -5.80 10.76 -6.59
C ALA A 54 -7.19 11.01 -6.00
N ARG A 55 -7.79 9.98 -5.36
CA ARG A 55 -9.10 10.12 -4.71
C ARG A 55 -9.08 11.10 -3.54
N VAL A 56 -8.02 11.11 -2.75
CA VAL A 56 -7.84 12.07 -1.65
C VAL A 56 -7.78 13.50 -2.18
N LEU A 57 -7.01 13.75 -3.24
CA LEU A 57 -6.92 15.07 -3.87
C LEU A 57 -8.26 15.51 -4.47
N THR A 58 -8.92 14.65 -5.25
CA THR A 58 -10.23 14.97 -5.85
C THR A 58 -11.29 15.25 -4.79
N ASN A 59 -11.29 14.51 -3.68
CA ASN A 59 -12.22 14.77 -2.58
C ASN A 59 -11.94 16.13 -1.91
N SER A 60 -10.66 16.47 -1.74
CA SER A 60 -10.25 17.76 -1.17
C SER A 60 -10.64 18.93 -2.08
N GLU A 61 -10.53 18.77 -3.40
CA GLU A 61 -10.98 19.76 -4.40
C GLU A 61 -12.50 19.89 -4.40
N ALA A 62 -13.23 18.79 -4.48
CA ALA A 62 -14.69 18.78 -4.43
C ALA A 62 -15.23 19.43 -3.16
N PHE A 63 -14.54 19.26 -2.02
CA PHE A 63 -14.90 19.96 -0.78
C PHE A 63 -14.75 21.48 -0.90
N ARG A 64 -13.64 21.96 -1.46
CA ARG A 64 -13.41 23.40 -1.71
C ARG A 64 -14.49 23.98 -2.62
N ASP A 65 -14.84 23.26 -3.68
CA ASP A 65 -15.89 23.69 -4.62
C ASP A 65 -17.26 23.77 -3.95
N LEU A 66 -17.64 22.75 -3.18
CA LEU A 66 -18.91 22.73 -2.45
C LEU A 66 -19.00 23.89 -1.46
N HIS A 67 -17.91 24.18 -0.73
CA HIS A 67 -17.90 25.26 0.27
C HIS A 67 -17.81 26.66 -0.36
N THR A 68 -17.18 26.79 -1.53
CA THR A 68 -17.16 28.07 -2.26
C THR A 68 -18.55 28.42 -2.80
N ASN A 69 -19.33 27.41 -3.18
CA ASN A 69 -20.68 27.58 -3.74
C ASN A 69 -21.80 27.55 -2.69
N SER A 70 -21.54 27.02 -1.49
CA SER A 70 -22.51 26.96 -0.40
C SER A 70 -22.27 28.13 0.56
N GLN A 71 -23.26 29.00 0.76
CA GLN A 71 -23.22 30.09 1.77
C GLN A 71 -23.22 29.59 3.23
N SER A 72 -22.80 28.35 3.48
CA SER A 72 -22.75 27.77 4.82
C SER A 72 -21.37 27.99 5.42
N ASP A 73 -21.28 28.85 6.43
CA ASP A 73 -20.04 29.11 7.19
C ASP A 73 -19.66 27.96 8.15
N THR A 74 -20.41 26.86 8.14
CA THR A 74 -20.22 25.76 9.09
C THR A 74 -19.50 24.60 8.39
N ILE A 75 -18.20 24.46 8.64
CA ILE A 75 -17.40 23.29 8.24
C ILE A 75 -17.57 22.21 9.31
N ASP A 76 -18.07 21.05 8.92
CA ASP A 76 -18.10 19.89 9.83
C ASP A 76 -16.68 19.49 10.26
N PRO A 77 -16.44 19.18 11.55
CA PRO A 77 -15.14 18.76 12.04
C PRO A 77 -14.63 17.52 11.28
N GLY A 78 -13.42 17.60 10.73
CA GLY A 78 -12.82 16.53 9.93
C GLY A 78 -13.11 16.62 8.43
N CYS A 79 -13.87 17.62 7.99
CA CYS A 79 -14.14 17.87 6.57
C CYS A 79 -13.30 19.01 5.99
N CYS A 80 -12.24 19.47 6.66
CA CYS A 80 -11.40 20.53 6.10
C CYS A 80 -10.68 20.05 4.83
N PRO A 81 -10.58 20.91 3.79
CA PRO A 81 -9.74 20.59 2.65
C PRO A 81 -8.29 20.53 3.11
N LEU A 82 -7.48 19.75 2.40
CA LEU A 82 -6.04 19.68 2.65
C LEU A 82 -5.42 21.07 2.54
N ASP A 83 -4.46 21.39 3.39
CA ASP A 83 -3.70 22.63 3.25
C ASP A 83 -2.83 22.61 1.97
N ALA A 84 -2.31 23.78 1.58
CA ALA A 84 -1.52 23.90 0.36
C ALA A 84 -0.25 23.01 0.39
N PRO A 85 0.57 23.00 1.47
CA PRO A 85 1.75 22.15 1.52
C PRO A 85 1.44 20.65 1.43
N THR A 86 0.37 20.18 2.07
CA THR A 86 -0.05 18.78 1.96
C THR A 86 -0.49 18.45 0.54
N THR A 87 -1.27 19.34 -0.08
CA THR A 87 -1.73 19.17 -1.46
C THR A 87 -0.54 19.07 -2.42
N GLU A 88 0.43 19.98 -2.33
CA GLU A 88 1.66 19.97 -3.13
C GLU A 88 2.48 18.68 -2.92
N GLY A 89 2.65 18.27 -1.67
CA GLY A 89 3.35 17.03 -1.33
C GLY A 89 2.67 15.78 -1.92
N LEU A 90 1.34 15.72 -1.91
CA LEU A 90 0.58 14.63 -2.51
C LEU A 90 0.70 14.62 -4.04
N PHE A 91 0.74 15.78 -4.69
CA PHE A 91 0.99 15.88 -6.13
C PHE A 91 2.40 15.39 -6.49
N ALA A 92 3.42 15.78 -5.74
CA ALA A 92 4.79 15.30 -5.94
C ALA A 92 4.87 13.77 -5.72
N ALA A 93 4.21 13.24 -4.69
CA ALA A 93 4.14 11.81 -4.44
C ALA A 93 3.46 11.07 -5.61
N LEU A 94 2.33 11.58 -6.12
CA LEU A 94 1.67 11.02 -7.30
C LEU A 94 2.58 10.99 -8.52
N TYR A 95 3.32 12.08 -8.76
CA TYR A 95 4.27 12.16 -9.87
C TYR A 95 5.34 11.07 -9.76
N PHE A 96 6.05 11.00 -8.62
CA PHE A 96 7.11 10.01 -8.42
C PHE A 96 6.59 8.58 -8.47
N LEU A 97 5.44 8.29 -7.86
CA LEU A 97 4.85 6.94 -7.91
C LEU A 97 4.45 6.55 -9.33
N SER A 98 3.96 7.51 -10.13
CA SER A 98 3.60 7.26 -11.52
C SER A 98 4.83 6.97 -12.38
N GLU A 99 5.92 7.73 -12.23
CA GLU A 99 7.19 7.44 -12.91
C GLU A 99 7.71 6.03 -12.56
N GLN A 100 7.64 5.65 -11.28
CA GLN A 100 8.07 4.31 -10.85
C GLN A 100 7.16 3.20 -11.42
N ALA A 101 5.85 3.41 -11.43
CA ALA A 101 4.90 2.46 -11.99
C ALA A 101 5.09 2.29 -13.50
N GLU A 102 5.34 3.39 -14.22
CA GLU A 102 5.64 3.35 -15.65
C GLU A 102 6.94 2.59 -15.90
N GLY A 103 8.00 2.87 -15.15
CA GLY A 103 9.28 2.15 -15.27
C GLY A 103 9.14 0.63 -15.08
N LEU A 104 8.37 0.20 -14.08
CA LEU A 104 8.09 -1.23 -13.86
C LEU A 104 7.20 -1.84 -14.95
N SER A 105 6.26 -1.08 -15.52
CA SER A 105 5.36 -1.56 -16.58
C SER A 105 6.09 -1.88 -17.89
N GLN A 106 7.27 -1.29 -18.09
CA GLN A 106 8.10 -1.49 -19.28
C GLN A 106 9.08 -2.67 -19.14
N LEU A 107 9.17 -3.29 -17.95
CA LEU A 107 10.01 -4.46 -17.75
C LEU A 107 9.45 -5.66 -18.52
N PRO A 108 10.31 -6.47 -19.18
CA PRO A 108 9.87 -7.69 -19.82
C PRO A 108 9.20 -8.62 -18.81
N ILE A 109 7.97 -9.06 -19.10
CA ILE A 109 7.30 -10.10 -18.31
C ILE A 109 8.16 -11.37 -18.45
N PRO A 110 8.59 -12.00 -17.33
CA PRO A 110 9.32 -13.26 -17.40
C PRO A 110 8.48 -14.29 -18.15
N THR A 111 8.94 -14.70 -19.33
CA THR A 111 8.33 -15.81 -20.05
C THR A 111 8.65 -17.09 -19.26
N PRO A 112 7.65 -17.93 -18.94
CA PRO A 112 7.91 -19.21 -18.29
C PRO A 112 8.82 -20.03 -19.21
N ILE A 113 9.98 -20.44 -18.70
CA ILE A 113 10.89 -21.33 -19.41
C ILE A 113 10.16 -22.67 -19.54
N HIS A 114 9.68 -22.97 -20.75
CA HIS A 114 9.11 -24.28 -21.05
C HIS A 114 10.22 -25.32 -20.92
N SER A 115 10.08 -26.27 -19.97
CA SER A 115 11.04 -27.34 -19.71
C SER A 115 11.25 -28.36 -20.84
N ASN A 116 10.84 -28.05 -22.08
CA ASN A 116 10.96 -28.94 -23.23
C ASN A 116 12.25 -28.73 -24.05
N ASP A 117 13.06 -27.72 -23.75
CA ASP A 117 14.34 -27.47 -24.44
C ASP A 117 15.54 -28.11 -23.72
N VAL A 118 15.42 -29.38 -23.34
CA VAL A 118 16.58 -30.21 -22.99
C VAL A 118 16.83 -31.18 -24.15
N PRO A 119 17.83 -30.93 -25.03
CA PRO A 119 18.22 -31.92 -26.02
C PRO A 119 18.86 -33.10 -25.29
N TYR A 120 18.34 -34.30 -25.54
CA TYR A 120 18.95 -35.57 -25.17
C TYR A 120 20.33 -35.75 -25.82
#